data_AF-A0A1Q2M7S1-F1
#
_entry.id   AF-A0A1Q2M7S1-F1
#
_cell.length_a   1.000
_cell.length_b   1.000
_cell.length_c   1.000
_cell.angle_alpha   90.00
_cell.angle_beta   90.00
_cell.angle_gamma   90.00
#
_symmetry.space_group_name_H-M   'P 1'
#
loop_
_entity.id
_entity.type
_entity.pdbx_description
1 polymer ?
#
loop_
_entity_poly.entity_id
_entity_poly.type
_entity_poly.pdbx_seq_one_letter_code
_entity_poly.pdbx_strand_id
1 'polypeptide(L)'
;MSFSDREKQLVRAAFAWGQITQKEGYTLSDLEIEKSVLFRRLLAGRPPLAFPPPLRHGFPWYDVIEGRSEHVVSASEASPEHSFIAPGSKPGDTYILIDGAFWRVAETLREREDYLVEWGEYPMQWRLQKQWEVNYEMTQQLHNFRQQNPDANVDLAPGNGQREYSEFRVDDDQTVWLSEWHLTRIGLPGWVWVGKAVDADPAILELAPICQDQGGPLVLGVAGAERGPGWLRIEQADGDSRYIKLGEDLEYKQVIASAVTEFDRLLQGVRGEVLEVMDRRGDDVLRCYQVPMHLAPLEHFDFADVNYDLVPDNAYNG
;
A
#
# COMPACT_ATOMS: atom_id res chain seq x y z
N MET A 1 -2.92 -21.68 36.92
CA MET A 1 -2.53 -20.29 36.63
C MET A 1 -3.00 -19.97 35.23
N SER A 2 -3.75 -18.88 35.04
CA SER A 2 -4.12 -18.39 33.70
C SER A 2 -3.09 -17.37 33.28
N PHE A 3 -2.53 -17.51 32.07
CA PHE A 3 -1.71 -16.45 31.47
C PHE A 3 -2.56 -15.19 31.30
N SER A 4 -1.95 -14.03 31.52
CA SER A 4 -2.49 -12.74 31.09
C SER A 4 -2.54 -12.67 29.57
N ASP A 5 -3.36 -11.78 29.01
CA ASP A 5 -3.49 -11.67 27.56
C ASP A 5 -2.19 -11.19 26.89
N ARG A 6 -1.41 -10.36 27.58
CA ARG A 6 -0.06 -9.96 27.16
C ARG A 6 0.90 -11.16 27.09
N GLU A 7 0.88 -12.04 28.08
CA GLU A 7 1.70 -13.27 28.09
C GLU A 7 1.27 -14.23 26.97
N LYS A 8 -0.03 -14.39 26.73
CA LYS A 8 -0.53 -15.19 25.60
C LYS A 8 -0.07 -14.63 24.25
N GLN A 9 -0.07 -13.31 24.09
CA GLN A 9 0.37 -12.64 22.87
C GLN A 9 1.88 -12.80 22.64
N LEU A 10 2.69 -12.65 23.69
CA LEU A 10 4.13 -12.94 23.66
C LEU A 10 4.41 -14.38 23.23
N VAL A 11 3.71 -15.35 23.82
CA VAL A 11 3.86 -16.77 23.46
C VAL A 11 3.48 -17.03 22.00
N ARG A 12 2.38 -16.45 21.52
CA ARG A 12 1.94 -16.59 20.11
C ARG A 12 2.95 -15.97 19.14
N ALA A 13 3.44 -14.77 19.44
CA ALA A 13 4.42 -14.08 18.61
C ALA A 13 5.74 -14.86 18.52
N ALA A 14 6.24 -15.35 19.66
CA ALA A 14 7.45 -16.17 19.73
C ALA A 14 7.28 -17.49 18.97
N PHE A 15 6.12 -18.14 19.09
CA PHE A 15 5.82 -19.38 18.37
C PHE A 15 5.75 -19.16 16.85
N ALA A 16 5.00 -18.16 16.39
CA ALA A 16 4.90 -17.82 14.97
C ALA A 16 6.26 -17.44 14.37
N TRP A 17 7.05 -16.65 15.10
CA TRP A 17 8.40 -16.29 14.70
C TRP A 17 9.33 -17.52 14.63
N GLY A 18 9.23 -18.44 15.59
CA GLY A 18 9.97 -19.71 15.58
C GLY A 18 9.63 -20.60 14.38
N GLN A 19 8.36 -20.65 13.97
CA GLN A 19 7.96 -21.38 12.76
C GLN A 19 8.51 -20.75 11.48
N ILE A 20 8.51 -19.42 11.38
CA ILE A 20 9.05 -18.70 10.22
C ILE A 20 10.57 -18.92 10.13
N THR A 21 11.30 -18.73 11.22
CA THR A 21 12.76 -18.93 11.24
C THR A 21 13.16 -20.37 10.92
N GLN A 22 12.40 -21.35 11.42
CA GLN A 22 12.61 -22.75 11.07
C GLN A 22 12.38 -23.02 9.58
N LYS A 23 11.33 -22.41 8.98
CA LYS A 23 11.03 -22.54 7.56
C LYS A 23 12.10 -21.91 6.67
N GLU A 24 12.57 -20.72 7.05
CA GLU A 24 13.56 -19.95 6.27
C GLU A 24 15.01 -20.41 6.52
N GLY A 25 15.26 -21.22 7.55
CA GLY A 25 16.55 -21.88 7.81
C GLY A 25 17.61 -21.01 8.49
N TYR A 26 17.21 -19.91 9.15
CA TYR A 26 18.15 -19.03 9.86
C TYR A 26 18.01 -19.15 11.38
N THR A 27 19.14 -19.24 12.08
CA THR A 27 19.24 -19.08 13.54
C THR A 27 19.73 -17.67 13.85
N LEU A 28 18.89 -16.90 14.54
CA LEU A 28 19.17 -15.52 14.94
C LEU A 28 19.54 -15.45 16.43
N SER A 29 20.46 -14.55 16.77
CA SER A 29 20.83 -14.21 18.14
C SER A 29 19.75 -13.38 18.84
N ASP A 30 19.72 -13.38 20.18
CA ASP A 30 18.74 -12.62 20.98
C ASP A 30 18.64 -11.14 20.57
N LEU A 31 19.78 -10.53 20.22
CA LEU A 31 19.85 -9.14 19.74
C LEU A 31 19.17 -8.95 18.38
N GLU A 32 19.25 -9.93 17.48
CA GLU A 32 18.57 -9.91 16.18
C GLU A 32 17.06 -10.11 16.33
N ILE A 33 16.63 -10.89 17.33
CA ILE A 33 15.22 -11.05 17.70
C ILE A 33 14.65 -9.72 18.22
N GLU A 34 15.36 -9.08 19.14
CA GLU A 34 14.95 -7.80 19.74
C GLU A 34 14.83 -6.68 18.68
N LYS A 35 15.75 -6.67 17.72
CA LYS A 35 15.73 -5.69 16.61
C LYS A 35 14.80 -6.07 15.47
N SER A 36 14.28 -7.31 15.46
CA SER A 36 13.44 -7.81 14.38
C SER A 36 12.15 -7.00 14.27
N VAL A 37 12.00 -6.30 13.13
CA VAL A 37 10.78 -5.55 12.80
C VAL A 37 9.58 -6.51 12.67
N LEU A 38 9.82 -7.73 12.15
CA LEU A 38 8.80 -8.79 12.10
C LEU A 38 8.39 -9.23 13.52
N PHE A 39 9.33 -9.42 14.44
CA PHE A 39 8.98 -9.81 15.80
C PHE A 39 8.16 -8.72 16.50
N ARG A 40 8.55 -7.45 16.37
CA ARG A 40 7.77 -6.30 16.85
C ARG A 40 6.35 -6.26 16.28
N ARG A 41 6.22 -6.55 14.98
CA ARG A 41 4.92 -6.69 14.31
C ARG A 41 4.04 -7.77 14.94
N LEU A 42 4.59 -8.98 15.14
CA LEU A 42 3.87 -10.08 15.76
C LEU A 42 3.49 -9.76 17.21
N LEU A 43 4.36 -9.08 17.96
CA LEU A 43 4.07 -8.58 19.32
C LEU A 43 2.93 -7.57 19.35
N ALA A 44 2.82 -6.73 18.32
CA ALA A 44 1.69 -5.82 18.14
C ALA A 44 0.39 -6.55 17.73
N GLY A 45 0.40 -7.89 17.63
CA GLY A 45 -0.75 -8.71 17.24
C GLY A 45 -0.99 -8.73 15.72
N ARG A 46 -0.09 -8.13 14.93
CA ARG A 46 -0.22 -8.10 13.48
C ARG A 46 0.36 -9.38 12.88
N PRO A 47 -0.34 -10.05 11.95
CA PRO A 47 0.15 -11.25 11.28
C PRO A 47 1.34 -10.92 10.36
N PRO A 48 2.18 -11.91 10.01
CA PRO A 48 3.16 -11.72 8.95
C PRO A 48 2.47 -11.34 7.64
N LEU A 49 3.14 -10.52 6.82
CA LEU A 49 2.66 -10.23 5.46
C LEU A 49 2.68 -11.51 4.61
N ALA A 50 1.82 -11.60 3.58
CA ALA A 50 1.82 -12.75 2.67
C ALA A 50 3.14 -12.88 1.90
N PHE A 51 3.75 -11.75 1.57
CA PHE A 51 5.04 -11.64 0.90
C PHE A 51 6.03 -10.82 1.73
N PRO A 52 7.34 -10.89 1.47
CA PRO A 52 8.30 -10.00 2.12
C PRO A 52 8.06 -8.54 1.73
N PRO A 53 8.05 -7.59 2.69
CA PRO A 53 7.92 -6.17 2.36
C PRO A 53 9.15 -5.66 1.60
N PRO A 54 9.03 -4.51 0.91
CA PRO A 54 10.18 -3.76 0.42
C PRO A 54 11.19 -3.48 1.52
N LEU A 55 12.44 -3.24 1.13
CA LEU A 55 13.46 -2.73 2.04
C LEU A 55 13.63 -1.24 1.84
N ARG A 56 13.71 -0.49 2.94
CA ARG A 56 14.17 0.89 2.96
C ARG A 56 15.51 0.93 3.68
N HIS A 57 16.57 1.20 2.93
CA HIS A 57 17.96 1.19 3.42
C HIS A 57 18.34 -0.10 4.17
N GLY A 58 17.85 -1.25 3.67
CA GLY A 58 18.11 -2.57 4.25
C GLY A 58 17.16 -3.01 5.37
N PHE A 59 16.18 -2.19 5.75
CA PHE A 59 15.18 -2.54 6.77
C PHE A 59 13.80 -2.80 6.15
N PRO A 60 13.04 -3.80 6.64
CA PRO A 60 11.67 -4.05 6.21
C PRO A 60 10.78 -2.81 6.32
N TRP A 61 10.22 -2.38 5.19
CA TRP A 61 9.39 -1.19 5.06
C TRP A 61 7.92 -1.57 5.06
N TYR A 62 7.38 -1.96 6.23
CA TYR A 62 5.97 -2.34 6.36
C TYR A 62 5.01 -1.18 6.04
N ASP A 63 5.44 0.03 6.37
CA ASP A 63 4.65 1.25 6.23
C ASP A 63 4.26 1.55 4.78
N VAL A 64 5.13 1.23 3.79
CA VAL A 64 4.80 1.42 2.37
C VAL A 64 3.72 0.47 1.86
N ILE A 65 3.53 -0.67 2.55
CA ILE A 65 2.49 -1.66 2.24
C ILE A 65 1.20 -1.32 2.98
N GLU A 66 1.30 -0.90 4.24
CA GLU A 66 0.16 -0.70 5.13
C GLU A 66 -0.41 0.71 5.08
N GLY A 67 0.44 1.72 5.14
CA GLY A 67 0.07 3.14 5.16
C GLY A 67 -0.45 3.66 3.83
N ARG A 68 -1.04 4.86 3.86
CA ARG A 68 -1.44 5.65 2.68
C ARG A 68 -0.59 6.90 2.47
N SER A 69 0.34 7.17 3.38
CA SER A 69 1.18 8.36 3.29
C SER A 69 2.00 8.33 2.00
N GLU A 70 2.15 9.49 1.40
CA GLU A 70 3.19 9.72 0.43
C GLU A 70 4.56 9.60 1.10
N HIS A 71 5.49 8.95 0.43
CA HIS A 71 6.84 8.77 0.93
C HIS A 71 7.84 9.48 0.03
N VAL A 72 8.57 10.44 0.60
CA VAL A 72 9.76 10.99 -0.06
C VAL A 72 10.86 9.93 -0.05
N VAL A 73 11.36 9.57 -1.23
CA VAL A 73 12.32 8.49 -1.48
C VAL A 73 13.47 8.95 -2.36
N SER A 74 14.57 8.21 -2.32
CA SER A 74 15.62 8.28 -3.33
C SER A 74 15.37 7.24 -4.41
N ALA A 75 15.36 7.63 -5.67
CA ALA A 75 15.19 6.71 -6.80
C ALA A 75 16.28 6.89 -7.87
N SER A 76 16.77 5.78 -8.42
CA SER A 76 17.68 5.79 -9.58
C SER A 76 16.95 6.07 -10.89
N GLU A 77 17.69 6.20 -12.00
CA GLU A 77 17.08 6.04 -13.33
C GLU A 77 16.56 4.60 -13.51
N ALA A 78 15.52 4.46 -14.34
CA ALA A 78 14.99 3.15 -14.72
C ALA A 78 15.98 2.41 -15.64
N SER A 79 16.28 1.15 -15.35
CA SER A 79 17.26 0.34 -16.09
C SER A 79 16.70 -1.03 -16.48
N PRO A 80 16.92 -1.49 -17.73
CA PRO A 80 16.53 -2.82 -18.21
C PRO A 80 17.61 -3.90 -17.97
N GLU A 81 18.59 -3.65 -17.10
CA GLU A 81 19.79 -4.47 -16.96
C GLU A 81 19.48 -5.94 -16.60
N HIS A 82 19.99 -6.88 -17.38
CA HIS A 82 19.66 -8.31 -17.24
C HIS A 82 20.28 -9.01 -16.02
N SER A 83 21.13 -8.33 -15.26
CA SER A 83 21.85 -8.90 -14.11
C SER A 83 21.11 -8.78 -12.78
N PHE A 84 20.06 -7.96 -12.70
CA PHE A 84 19.34 -7.71 -11.45
C PHE A 84 17.88 -8.14 -11.60
N ILE A 85 17.40 -8.95 -10.66
CA ILE A 85 16.02 -9.43 -10.61
C ILE A 85 15.39 -8.83 -9.36
N ALA A 86 14.60 -7.77 -9.54
CA ALA A 86 13.70 -7.28 -8.50
C ALA A 86 12.70 -8.39 -8.13
N PRO A 87 12.21 -8.43 -6.87
CA PRO A 87 11.17 -9.39 -6.49
C PRO A 87 9.96 -9.31 -7.43
N GLY A 88 9.51 -10.45 -7.95
CA GLY A 88 8.38 -10.55 -8.88
C GLY A 88 8.72 -10.26 -10.36
N SER A 89 9.95 -9.82 -10.68
CA SER A 89 10.36 -9.51 -12.06
C SER A 89 10.77 -10.74 -12.86
N LYS A 90 10.58 -10.66 -14.18
CA LYS A 90 11.08 -11.61 -15.17
C LYS A 90 12.33 -11.07 -15.88
N PRO A 91 13.18 -11.94 -16.46
CA PRO A 91 14.31 -11.49 -17.26
C PRO A 91 13.85 -10.58 -18.40
N GLY A 92 14.41 -9.37 -18.46
CA GLY A 92 14.06 -8.35 -19.46
C GLY A 92 13.08 -7.28 -18.97
N ASP A 93 12.55 -7.40 -17.75
CA ASP A 93 11.76 -6.33 -17.14
C ASP A 93 12.65 -5.14 -16.75
N THR A 94 12.11 -3.93 -16.88
CA THR A 94 12.73 -2.70 -16.37
C THR A 94 12.55 -2.58 -14.86
N TYR A 95 13.55 -2.07 -14.17
CA TYR A 95 13.48 -1.82 -12.73
C TYR A 95 14.02 -0.44 -12.35
N ILE A 96 13.73 -0.03 -11.13
CA ILE A 96 14.20 1.20 -10.52
C ILE A 96 14.64 0.92 -9.08
N LEU A 97 15.78 1.48 -8.67
CA LEU A 97 16.28 1.33 -7.30
C LEU A 97 15.63 2.41 -6.44
N ILE A 98 14.77 2.04 -5.50
CA ILE A 98 14.11 2.95 -4.56
C ILE A 98 14.62 2.68 -3.15
N ASP A 99 15.25 3.67 -2.52
CA ASP A 99 15.84 3.62 -1.17
C ASP A 99 16.71 2.38 -0.90
N GLY A 100 17.35 1.84 -1.93
CA GLY A 100 18.24 0.67 -1.84
C GLY A 100 17.57 -0.68 -2.08
N ALA A 101 16.32 -0.71 -2.56
CA ALA A 101 15.65 -1.92 -3.03
C ALA A 101 15.25 -1.78 -4.51
N PHE A 102 15.35 -2.88 -5.27
CA PHE A 102 14.97 -2.86 -6.68
C PHE A 102 13.47 -3.15 -6.83
N TRP A 103 12.75 -2.25 -7.48
CA TRP A 103 11.33 -2.34 -7.77
C TRP A 103 11.11 -2.56 -9.26
N ARG A 104 10.09 -3.34 -9.61
CA ARG A 104 9.72 -3.56 -11.01
C ARG A 104 9.00 -2.32 -11.54
N VAL A 105 9.38 -1.83 -12.72
CA VAL A 105 8.61 -0.81 -13.43
C VAL A 105 7.50 -1.52 -14.21
N ALA A 106 6.26 -1.33 -13.77
CA ALA A 106 5.08 -1.87 -14.44
C ALA A 106 4.73 -1.04 -15.69
N GLU A 107 4.84 0.29 -15.58
CA GLU A 107 4.55 1.22 -16.66
C GLU A 107 5.38 2.50 -16.53
N THR A 108 5.85 3.05 -17.65
CA THR A 108 6.49 4.36 -17.71
C THR A 108 5.46 5.38 -18.21
N LEU A 109 4.96 6.24 -17.32
CA LEU A 109 3.98 7.28 -17.67
C LEU A 109 4.68 8.49 -18.30
N ARG A 110 5.82 8.88 -17.72
CA ARG A 110 6.71 9.92 -18.26
C ARG A 110 8.15 9.56 -17.94
N GLU A 111 8.97 9.43 -18.98
CA GLU A 111 10.38 9.11 -18.81
C GLU A 111 11.06 10.10 -17.84
N ARG A 112 11.81 9.53 -16.88
CA ARG A 112 12.60 10.23 -15.85
C ARG A 112 11.81 11.05 -14.84
N GLU A 113 10.48 10.97 -14.86
CA GLU A 113 9.62 11.77 -14.00
C GLU A 113 8.44 11.03 -13.39
N ASP A 114 7.87 10.00 -14.03
CA ASP A 114 6.64 9.37 -13.56
C ASP A 114 6.55 7.89 -13.98
N TYR A 115 6.44 7.02 -12.99
CA TYR A 115 6.44 5.57 -13.17
C TYR A 115 5.38 4.90 -12.30
N LEU A 116 4.79 3.83 -12.83
CA LEU A 116 4.08 2.85 -12.03
C LEU A 116 5.03 1.72 -11.66
N VAL A 117 5.18 1.46 -10.37
CA VAL A 117 6.10 0.45 -9.84
C VAL A 117 5.38 -0.60 -9.01
N GLU A 118 5.99 -1.77 -8.94
CA GLU A 118 5.48 -2.94 -8.23
C GLU A 118 6.57 -3.59 -7.40
N TRP A 119 6.15 -4.29 -6.35
CA TRP A 119 7.03 -5.07 -5.49
C TRP A 119 6.53 -6.50 -5.34
N GLY A 120 7.37 -7.46 -5.73
CA GLY A 120 7.12 -8.87 -5.46
C GLY A 120 5.83 -9.36 -6.10
N GLU A 121 5.08 -10.13 -5.32
CA GLU A 121 3.78 -10.66 -5.70
C GLU A 121 2.62 -9.88 -5.06
N TYR A 122 2.89 -8.69 -4.50
CA TYR A 122 1.81 -7.89 -3.95
C TYR A 122 0.88 -7.42 -5.07
N PRO A 123 -0.43 -7.53 -4.87
CA PRO A 123 -1.41 -7.14 -5.88
C PRO A 123 -1.71 -5.64 -5.85
N MET A 124 -0.74 -4.80 -5.47
CA MET A 124 -0.88 -3.34 -5.42
C MET A 124 0.26 -2.69 -6.19
N GLN A 125 0.03 -1.47 -6.65
CA GLN A 125 0.99 -0.68 -7.41
C GLN A 125 1.27 0.61 -6.67
N TRP A 126 2.40 1.22 -6.95
CA TRP A 126 2.76 2.53 -6.43
C TRP A 126 3.09 3.46 -7.59
N ARG A 127 2.69 4.71 -7.46
CA ARG A 127 3.15 5.78 -8.33
C ARG A 127 4.44 6.34 -7.76
N LEU A 128 5.48 6.36 -8.57
CA LEU A 128 6.74 7.01 -8.27
C LEU A 128 6.83 8.26 -9.16
N GLN A 129 6.71 9.44 -8.56
CA GLN A 129 6.66 10.71 -9.28
C GLN A 129 7.73 11.67 -8.79
N LYS A 130 8.47 12.29 -9.72
CA LYS A 130 9.41 13.36 -9.45
C LYS A 130 8.62 14.67 -9.32
N GLN A 131 8.71 15.30 -8.15
CA GLN A 131 8.15 16.61 -7.89
C GLN A 131 9.28 17.65 -7.87
N TRP A 132 8.99 18.85 -8.37
CA TRP A 132 9.94 19.96 -8.41
C TRP A 132 9.44 21.08 -7.49
N GLU A 133 10.22 21.39 -6.48
CA GLU A 133 9.91 22.46 -5.53
C GLU A 133 10.98 23.54 -5.52
N VAL A 134 10.56 24.76 -5.18
CA VAL A 134 11.49 25.88 -5.04
C VAL A 134 12.26 25.73 -3.74
N ASN A 135 13.58 25.60 -3.82
CA ASN A 135 14.46 25.68 -2.67
C ASN A 135 14.74 27.15 -2.35
N TYR A 136 13.89 27.74 -1.50
CA TYR A 136 13.98 29.16 -1.13
C TYR A 136 15.30 29.51 -0.44
N GLU A 137 15.85 28.61 0.37
CA GLU A 137 17.12 28.84 1.07
C GLU A 137 18.28 28.93 0.07
N MET A 138 18.44 27.93 -0.79
CA MET A 138 19.48 27.94 -1.81
C MET A 138 19.28 29.05 -2.83
N THR A 139 18.03 29.40 -3.14
CA THR A 139 17.70 30.57 -3.95
C THR A 139 18.23 31.87 -3.32
N GLN A 140 18.03 32.08 -2.01
CA GLN A 140 18.58 33.24 -1.30
C GLN A 140 20.11 33.22 -1.24
N GLN A 141 20.71 32.05 -1.01
CA GLN A 141 22.17 31.90 -0.99
C GLN A 141 22.78 32.21 -2.37
N LEU A 142 22.17 31.71 -3.45
CA LEU A 142 22.57 32.03 -4.83
C LEU A 142 22.47 33.52 -5.12
N HIS A 143 21.39 34.17 -4.66
CA HIS A 143 21.20 35.61 -4.80
C HIS A 143 22.31 36.40 -4.10
N ASN A 144 22.59 36.08 -2.83
CA ASN A 144 23.65 36.72 -2.05
C ASN A 144 25.04 36.49 -2.69
N PHE A 145 25.30 35.29 -3.19
CA PHE A 145 26.56 34.95 -3.85
C PHE A 145 26.78 35.78 -5.12
N ARG A 146 25.77 35.88 -5.98
CA ARG A 146 25.83 36.67 -7.23
C ARG A 146 25.96 38.17 -6.95
N GLN A 147 25.31 38.70 -5.90
CA GLN A 147 25.52 40.09 -5.47
C GLN A 147 26.98 40.38 -5.10
N GLN A 148 27.65 39.42 -4.46
CA GLN A 148 29.05 39.55 -4.05
C GLN A 148 30.02 39.26 -5.20
N ASN A 149 29.59 38.49 -6.22
CA ASN A 149 30.43 38.00 -7.32
C ASN A 149 29.69 38.12 -8.66
N PRO A 150 29.50 39.34 -9.20
CA PRO A 150 28.67 39.60 -10.39
C PRO A 150 29.21 38.96 -11.68
N ASP A 151 30.53 38.72 -11.76
CA ASP A 151 31.19 38.13 -12.93
C ASP A 151 31.36 36.60 -12.82
N ALA A 152 30.91 35.99 -11.73
CA ALA A 152 31.05 34.55 -11.51
C ALA A 152 29.98 33.76 -12.29
N ASN A 153 30.41 32.85 -13.16
CA ASN A 153 29.52 31.89 -13.79
C ASN A 153 29.21 30.76 -12.80
N VAL A 154 27.98 30.72 -12.29
CA VAL A 154 27.52 29.65 -11.38
C VAL A 154 26.92 28.53 -12.20
N ASP A 155 27.71 27.47 -12.41
CA ASP A 155 27.25 26.23 -12.98
C ASP A 155 27.04 25.21 -11.85
N LEU A 156 25.78 24.88 -11.54
CA LEU A 156 25.43 23.78 -10.65
C LEU A 156 25.44 22.47 -11.46
N ALA A 157 26.58 22.14 -12.07
CA ALA A 157 26.76 20.84 -12.68
C ALA A 157 26.65 19.76 -11.58
N PRO A 158 25.96 18.63 -11.82
CA PRO A 158 25.99 17.51 -10.89
C PRO A 158 27.45 17.08 -10.72
N GLY A 159 28.01 17.33 -9.53
CA GLY A 159 29.40 17.01 -9.26
C GLY A 159 29.60 15.50 -9.38
N ASN A 160 30.64 15.08 -10.12
CA ASN A 160 31.09 13.69 -10.15
C ASN A 160 31.34 13.20 -8.70
N GLY A 161 30.38 12.49 -8.13
CA GLY A 161 30.45 11.94 -6.78
C GLY A 161 29.40 12.43 -5.78
N GLN A 162 28.53 13.40 -6.14
CA GLN A 162 27.32 13.66 -5.35
C GLN A 162 26.26 12.62 -5.72
N ARG A 163 26.26 11.55 -4.93
CA ARG A 163 25.13 10.68 -4.61
C ARG A 163 23.78 11.25 -5.11
N GLU A 164 23.21 10.55 -6.10
CA GLU A 164 21.99 10.83 -6.89
C GLU A 164 20.71 10.96 -6.03
N TYR A 165 20.66 11.88 -5.08
CA TYR A 165 19.56 11.98 -4.12
C TYR A 165 18.65 13.18 -4.32
N SER A 166 19.06 14.14 -5.16
CA SER A 166 18.22 15.23 -5.62
C SER A 166 18.90 15.93 -6.80
N GLU A 167 18.16 16.14 -7.90
CA GLU A 167 18.66 16.96 -9.00
C GLU A 167 18.30 18.42 -8.69
N PHE A 168 19.31 19.28 -8.68
CA PHE A 168 19.11 20.72 -8.65
C PHE A 168 18.98 21.25 -10.06
N ARG A 169 17.99 22.09 -10.29
CA ARG A 169 17.88 22.88 -11.52
C ARG A 169 17.86 24.36 -11.17
N VAL A 170 18.55 25.17 -11.95
CA VAL A 170 18.39 26.63 -11.91
C VAL A 170 17.61 27.04 -13.15
N ASP A 171 16.54 27.82 -12.96
CA ASP A 171 15.77 28.41 -14.07
C ASP A 171 16.01 29.93 -14.13
N ASP A 172 15.91 30.50 -15.34
CA ASP A 172 16.03 31.92 -15.75
C ASP A 172 16.66 32.87 -14.70
N ASP A 173 17.84 32.47 -14.23
CA ASP A 173 18.79 33.22 -13.41
C ASP A 173 18.49 33.55 -11.95
N GLN A 174 17.43 33.01 -11.31
CA GLN A 174 17.19 33.35 -9.88
C GLN A 174 16.67 32.22 -8.99
N THR A 175 16.12 31.15 -9.53
CA THR A 175 15.40 30.16 -8.71
C THR A 175 16.12 28.83 -8.73
N VAL A 176 16.47 28.32 -7.55
CA VAL A 176 16.99 26.97 -7.37
C VAL A 176 15.80 26.04 -7.10
N TRP A 177 15.62 25.06 -7.97
CA TRP A 177 14.64 24.00 -7.85
C TRP A 177 15.31 22.74 -7.33
N LEU A 178 14.65 22.08 -6.39
CA LEU A 178 15.01 20.77 -5.87
C LEU A 178 14.02 19.76 -6.46
N SER A 179 14.52 18.67 -7.02
CA SER A 179 13.67 17.51 -7.32
C SER A 179 13.71 16.50 -6.18
N GLU A 180 12.53 16.00 -5.84
CA GLU A 180 12.33 14.89 -4.91
C GLU A 180 11.46 13.82 -5.57
N TRP A 181 11.71 12.56 -5.24
CA TRP A 181 10.84 11.47 -5.69
C TRP A 181 9.83 11.15 -4.61
N HIS A 182 8.57 11.08 -5.00
CA HIS A 182 7.44 10.78 -4.13
C HIS A 182 6.85 9.43 -4.54
N LEU A 183 6.79 8.51 -3.60
CA LEU A 183 6.20 7.19 -3.76
C LEU A 183 4.86 7.15 -3.05
N THR A 184 3.79 6.95 -3.81
CA THR A 184 2.42 6.93 -3.31
C THR A 184 1.72 5.65 -3.76
N ARG A 185 1.10 4.91 -2.84
CA ARG A 185 0.36 3.70 -3.21
C ARG A 185 -0.86 4.07 -4.06
N ILE A 186 -1.08 3.33 -5.15
CA ILE A 186 -2.26 3.44 -6.00
C ILE A 186 -3.30 2.40 -5.57
N GLY A 187 -4.56 2.84 -5.52
CA GLY A 187 -5.71 1.99 -5.24
C GLY A 187 -6.07 1.96 -3.75
N LEU A 188 -7.08 1.16 -3.43
CA LEU A 188 -7.67 1.09 -2.10
C LEU A 188 -6.73 0.38 -1.10
N PRO A 189 -6.47 0.97 0.08
CA PRO A 189 -5.58 0.46 1.13
C PRO A 189 -6.16 -0.81 1.74
N GLY A 190 -5.49 -1.42 2.71
CA GLY A 190 -6.10 -2.49 3.51
C GLY A 190 -5.65 -3.88 3.08
N TRP A 191 -6.36 -4.91 3.52
CA TRP A 191 -5.75 -6.23 3.82
C TRP A 191 -5.63 -7.16 2.62
N VAL A 192 -5.70 -6.59 1.43
CA VAL A 192 -5.43 -7.35 0.21
C VAL A 192 -4.00 -7.91 0.23
N TRP A 193 -3.08 -7.31 0.97
CA TRP A 193 -1.73 -7.83 1.19
C TRP A 193 -1.65 -9.14 2.02
N VAL A 194 -2.73 -9.58 2.68
CA VAL A 194 -2.87 -10.95 3.22
C VAL A 194 -3.76 -11.85 2.36
N GLY A 195 -4.38 -11.29 1.31
CA GLY A 195 -5.29 -12.00 0.43
C GLY A 195 -4.58 -12.68 -0.73
N LYS A 196 -5.20 -13.75 -1.24
CA LYS A 196 -4.79 -14.40 -2.48
C LYS A 196 -5.62 -13.84 -3.63
N ALA A 197 -4.97 -13.34 -4.68
CA ALA A 197 -5.64 -12.95 -5.92
C ALA A 197 -6.31 -14.17 -6.57
N VAL A 198 -7.53 -13.99 -7.05
CA VAL A 198 -8.32 -15.02 -7.74
C VAL A 198 -8.97 -14.44 -8.99
N ASP A 199 -9.21 -15.30 -9.97
CA ASP A 199 -9.98 -14.91 -11.15
C ASP A 199 -11.40 -14.53 -10.74
N ALA A 200 -11.95 -13.50 -11.40
CA ALA A 200 -13.32 -13.09 -11.15
C ALA A 200 -14.29 -14.19 -11.63
N ASP A 201 -15.21 -14.59 -10.75
CA ASP A 201 -16.33 -15.44 -11.14
C ASP A 201 -17.16 -14.69 -12.20
N PRO A 202 -17.50 -15.30 -13.35
CA PRO A 202 -18.36 -14.67 -14.37
C PRO A 202 -19.65 -14.08 -13.80
N ALA A 203 -20.21 -14.66 -12.74
CA ALA A 203 -21.42 -14.15 -12.08
C ALA A 203 -21.21 -12.75 -11.45
N ILE A 204 -19.99 -12.39 -11.09
CA ILE A 204 -19.64 -11.06 -10.53
C ILE A 204 -19.82 -9.97 -11.59
N LEU A 205 -19.59 -10.29 -12.86
CA LEU A 205 -19.72 -9.33 -13.98
C LEU A 205 -21.18 -8.95 -14.24
N GLU A 206 -22.13 -9.77 -13.81
CA GLU A 206 -23.58 -9.51 -13.95
C GLU A 206 -24.16 -8.71 -12.77
N LEU A 207 -23.34 -8.36 -11.77
CA LEU A 207 -23.80 -7.62 -10.60
C LEU A 207 -24.06 -6.16 -10.93
N ALA A 208 -25.25 -5.69 -10.55
CA ALA A 208 -25.70 -4.31 -10.69
C ALA A 208 -25.95 -3.65 -9.33
N PRO A 209 -25.91 -2.31 -9.24
CA PRO A 209 -26.30 -1.59 -8.03
C PRO A 209 -27.75 -1.86 -7.66
N ILE A 210 -27.97 -2.42 -6.48
CA ILE A 210 -29.30 -2.59 -5.87
C ILE A 210 -29.57 -1.53 -4.78
N CYS A 211 -28.52 -0.87 -4.30
CA CYS A 211 -28.59 0.31 -3.42
C CYS A 211 -27.44 1.27 -3.73
N GLN A 212 -27.71 2.56 -3.70
CA GLN A 212 -26.72 3.62 -3.89
C GLN A 212 -26.85 4.66 -2.77
N ASP A 213 -25.73 5.28 -2.41
CA ASP A 213 -25.65 6.43 -1.52
C ASP A 213 -25.00 7.63 -2.26
N GLN A 214 -24.56 8.66 -1.52
CA GLN A 214 -23.91 9.84 -2.10
C GLN A 214 -22.56 9.54 -2.77
N GLY A 215 -21.88 8.47 -2.37
CA GLY A 215 -20.63 8.00 -2.97
C GLY A 215 -20.82 7.04 -4.14
N GLY A 216 -22.05 6.64 -4.48
CA GLY A 216 -22.33 5.69 -5.58
C GLY A 216 -22.87 4.34 -5.08
N PRO A 217 -22.61 3.23 -5.81
CA PRO A 217 -23.15 1.91 -5.45
C PRO A 217 -22.68 1.42 -4.08
N LEU A 218 -23.60 1.34 -3.13
CA LEU A 218 -23.36 0.86 -1.77
C LEU A 218 -23.52 -0.67 -1.70
N VAL A 219 -24.55 -1.21 -2.37
CA VAL A 219 -24.79 -2.66 -2.42
C VAL A 219 -24.98 -3.09 -3.86
N LEU A 220 -24.27 -4.15 -4.26
CA LEU A 220 -24.42 -4.81 -5.55
C LEU A 220 -25.13 -6.15 -5.38
N GLY A 221 -25.93 -6.52 -6.38
CA GLY A 221 -26.64 -7.79 -6.46
C GLY A 221 -27.09 -8.08 -7.89
N VAL A 222 -27.86 -9.15 -8.08
CA VAL A 222 -28.39 -9.52 -9.41
C VAL A 222 -29.54 -8.60 -9.80
N ALA A 223 -29.44 -7.96 -10.97
CA ALA A 223 -30.44 -7.02 -11.47
C ALA A 223 -31.83 -7.66 -11.59
N GLY A 224 -32.85 -7.02 -11.01
CA GLY A 224 -34.25 -7.45 -11.12
C GLY A 224 -34.63 -8.68 -10.27
N ALA A 225 -33.69 -9.28 -9.54
CA ALA A 225 -33.99 -10.35 -8.59
C ALA A 225 -34.40 -9.79 -7.22
N GLU A 226 -35.19 -10.56 -6.46
CA GLU A 226 -35.51 -10.22 -5.06
C GLU A 226 -34.52 -10.82 -4.06
N ARG A 227 -33.77 -11.84 -4.50
CA ARG A 227 -32.78 -12.59 -3.72
C ARG A 227 -31.57 -12.97 -4.56
N GLY A 228 -30.45 -13.19 -3.91
CA GLY A 228 -29.22 -13.70 -4.54
C GLY A 228 -27.96 -13.19 -3.83
N PRO A 229 -26.80 -13.25 -4.51
CA PRO A 229 -25.55 -12.82 -3.91
C PRO A 229 -25.55 -11.32 -3.67
N GLY A 230 -25.02 -10.89 -2.53
CA GLY A 230 -24.92 -9.48 -2.17
C GLY A 230 -23.49 -9.08 -1.86
N TRP A 231 -23.09 -7.93 -2.37
CA TRP A 231 -21.77 -7.34 -2.14
C TRP A 231 -21.94 -5.94 -1.56
N LEU A 232 -21.26 -5.67 -0.45
CA LEU A 232 -21.33 -4.40 0.27
C LEU A 232 -20.05 -3.61 0.04
N ARG A 233 -20.18 -2.35 -0.34
CA ARG A 233 -19.05 -1.43 -0.39
C ARG A 233 -18.56 -1.14 1.01
N ILE A 234 -17.28 -1.36 1.25
CA ILE A 234 -16.62 -1.07 2.54
C ILE A 234 -15.63 0.09 2.45
N GLU A 235 -15.23 0.47 1.24
CA GLU A 235 -14.22 1.50 1.05
C GLU A 235 -14.35 2.16 -0.33
N GLN A 236 -13.95 3.43 -0.40
CA GLN A 236 -13.88 4.20 -1.64
C GLN A 236 -12.72 5.20 -1.60
N ALA A 237 -11.98 5.33 -2.71
CA ALA A 237 -10.97 6.37 -2.92
C ALA A 237 -10.72 6.57 -4.42
N ASP A 238 -10.58 7.82 -4.87
CA ASP A 238 -10.21 8.18 -6.24
C ASP A 238 -11.03 7.47 -7.36
N GLY A 239 -12.31 7.21 -7.10
CA GLY A 239 -13.22 6.52 -8.03
C GLY A 239 -13.19 5.00 -7.97
N ASP A 240 -12.24 4.42 -7.23
CA ASP A 240 -12.19 2.98 -6.93
C ASP A 240 -13.09 2.68 -5.73
N SER A 241 -13.75 1.52 -5.73
CA SER A 241 -14.58 1.04 -4.63
C SER A 241 -14.28 -0.42 -4.30
N ARG A 242 -14.17 -0.73 -3.01
CA ARG A 242 -13.95 -2.09 -2.52
C ARG A 242 -15.23 -2.65 -1.96
N TYR A 243 -15.55 -3.85 -2.40
CA TYR A 243 -16.70 -4.60 -1.97
C TYR A 243 -16.26 -5.87 -1.26
N ILE A 244 -17.04 -6.27 -0.25
CA ILE A 244 -16.95 -7.61 0.33
C ILE A 244 -18.25 -8.36 0.05
N LYS A 245 -18.15 -9.67 -0.12
CA LYS A 245 -19.33 -10.52 -0.26
C LYS A 245 -20.00 -10.74 1.08
N LEU A 246 -21.30 -10.50 1.14
CA LEU A 246 -22.12 -10.72 2.32
C LEU A 246 -22.67 -12.16 2.40
N GLY A 247 -22.85 -12.81 1.26
CA GLY A 247 -23.42 -14.16 1.13
C GLY A 247 -23.96 -14.45 -0.27
N GLU A 248 -24.42 -15.68 -0.50
CA GLU A 248 -24.88 -16.19 -1.82
C GLU A 248 -26.38 -16.04 -2.07
N ASP A 249 -27.20 -16.06 -1.01
CA ASP A 249 -28.67 -16.00 -1.11
C ASP A 249 -29.23 -15.08 -0.02
N LEU A 250 -29.18 -13.79 -0.29
CA LEU A 250 -29.65 -12.74 0.60
C LEU A 250 -30.95 -12.13 0.11
N GLU A 251 -31.86 -11.79 1.02
CA GLU A 251 -33.03 -10.99 0.69
C GLU A 251 -32.65 -9.52 0.54
N TYR A 252 -32.67 -9.00 -0.68
CA TYR A 252 -32.16 -7.66 -0.96
C TYR A 252 -32.89 -6.56 -0.19
N LYS A 253 -34.21 -6.69 0.03
CA LYS A 253 -34.96 -5.71 0.84
C LYS A 253 -34.40 -5.57 2.25
N GLN A 254 -33.97 -6.68 2.87
CA GLN A 254 -33.38 -6.67 4.21
C GLN A 254 -31.96 -6.11 4.18
N VAL A 255 -31.14 -6.55 3.22
CA VAL A 255 -29.75 -6.09 3.07
C VAL A 255 -29.71 -4.59 2.83
N ILE A 256 -30.55 -4.06 1.95
CA ILE A 256 -30.60 -2.62 1.63
C ILE A 256 -30.98 -1.80 2.85
N ALA A 257 -31.98 -2.26 3.63
CA ALA A 257 -32.36 -1.59 4.86
C ALA A 257 -31.20 -1.58 5.87
N SER A 258 -30.58 -2.73 6.11
CA SER A 258 -29.44 -2.85 7.02
C SER A 258 -28.20 -2.10 6.55
N ALA A 259 -27.90 -2.03 5.25
CA ALA A 259 -26.74 -1.31 4.75
C ALA A 259 -26.81 0.20 5.03
N VAL A 260 -28.02 0.77 5.05
CA VAL A 260 -28.24 2.20 5.29
C VAL A 260 -28.31 2.53 6.78
N THR A 261 -28.87 1.64 7.61
CA THR A 261 -29.17 1.97 9.03
C THR A 261 -28.37 1.17 10.05
N GLU A 262 -27.84 0.01 9.68
CA GLU A 262 -27.18 -0.95 10.57
C GLU A 262 -25.90 -1.53 9.92
N PHE A 263 -25.10 -0.68 9.28
CA PHE A 263 -23.92 -1.08 8.50
C PHE A 263 -22.97 -2.01 9.29
N ASP A 264 -22.58 -1.62 10.51
CA ASP A 264 -21.68 -2.42 11.35
C ASP A 264 -22.24 -3.81 11.66
N ARG A 265 -23.56 -3.90 11.86
CA ARG A 265 -24.23 -5.17 12.13
C ARG A 265 -24.23 -6.07 10.90
N LEU A 266 -24.37 -5.47 9.71
CA LEU A 266 -24.30 -6.18 8.44
C LEU A 266 -22.89 -6.75 8.22
N LEU A 267 -21.84 -5.98 8.54
CA LEU A 267 -20.45 -6.45 8.51
C LEU A 267 -20.19 -7.58 9.50
N GLN A 268 -20.66 -7.46 10.75
CA GLN A 268 -20.56 -8.51 11.76
C GLN A 268 -21.36 -9.78 11.40
N GLY A 269 -22.33 -9.66 10.49
CA GLY A 269 -23.13 -10.76 9.97
C GLY A 269 -22.39 -11.66 8.99
N VAL A 270 -21.27 -11.20 8.43
CA VAL A 270 -20.46 -11.99 7.48
C VAL A 270 -19.81 -13.16 8.21
N ARG A 271 -20.02 -14.38 7.71
CA ARG A 271 -19.53 -15.62 8.33
C ARG A 271 -18.71 -16.42 7.32
N GLY A 272 -17.70 -17.11 7.82
CA GLY A 272 -16.87 -18.01 7.01
C GLY A 272 -15.42 -18.03 7.49
N GLU A 273 -14.59 -18.81 6.82
CA GLU A 273 -13.14 -18.81 7.03
C GLU A 273 -12.42 -17.84 6.06
N VAL A 274 -13.07 -17.55 4.93
CA VAL A 274 -12.53 -16.73 3.84
C VAL A 274 -13.55 -15.65 3.51
N LEU A 275 -13.05 -14.44 3.32
CA LEU A 275 -13.76 -13.27 2.85
C LEU A 275 -13.44 -13.08 1.36
N GLU A 276 -14.47 -12.99 0.54
CA GLU A 276 -14.33 -12.60 -0.87
C GLU A 276 -14.37 -11.07 -0.97
N VAL A 277 -13.36 -10.52 -1.63
CA VAL A 277 -13.15 -9.08 -1.79
C VAL A 277 -13.04 -8.76 -3.28
N MET A 278 -13.67 -7.68 -3.70
CA MET A 278 -13.64 -7.21 -5.09
C MET A 278 -13.36 -5.71 -5.13
N ASP A 279 -12.41 -5.31 -5.97
CA ASP A 279 -12.16 -3.90 -6.29
C ASP A 279 -12.79 -3.57 -7.65
N ARG A 280 -13.56 -2.47 -7.72
CA ARG A 280 -14.18 -1.96 -8.95
C ARG A 280 -13.82 -0.51 -9.20
N ARG A 281 -13.79 -0.11 -10.47
CA ARG A 281 -13.77 1.28 -10.92
C ARG A 281 -14.97 1.50 -11.83
N GLY A 282 -15.98 2.22 -11.33
CA GLY A 282 -17.28 2.27 -12.01
C GLY A 282 -17.86 0.87 -12.21
N ASP A 283 -18.16 0.52 -13.47
CA ASP A 283 -18.70 -0.80 -13.82
C ASP A 283 -17.62 -1.87 -14.04
N ASP A 284 -16.34 -1.49 -14.13
CA ASP A 284 -15.26 -2.44 -14.40
C ASP A 284 -14.78 -3.12 -13.11
N VAL A 285 -14.70 -4.45 -13.15
CA VAL A 285 -14.05 -5.25 -12.10
C VAL A 285 -12.55 -5.18 -12.32
N LEU A 286 -11.83 -4.64 -11.34
CA LEU A 286 -10.38 -4.53 -11.40
C LEU A 286 -9.73 -5.83 -10.95
N ARG A 287 -10.06 -6.29 -9.73
CA ARG A 287 -9.38 -7.41 -9.05
C ARG A 287 -10.31 -8.10 -8.05
N CYS A 288 -10.11 -9.39 -7.85
CA CYS A 288 -10.81 -10.20 -6.84
C CYS A 288 -9.81 -10.93 -5.94
N TYR A 289 -10.15 -11.06 -4.66
CA TYR A 289 -9.30 -11.67 -3.65
C TYR A 289 -10.07 -12.58 -2.70
N GLN A 290 -9.35 -13.56 -2.18
CA GLN A 290 -9.76 -14.36 -1.03
C GLN A 290 -8.86 -14.02 0.16
N VAL A 291 -9.46 -13.44 1.20
CA VAL A 291 -8.77 -13.00 2.42
C VAL A 291 -9.18 -13.89 3.58
N PRO A 292 -8.27 -14.52 4.33
CA PRO A 292 -8.65 -15.26 5.53
C PRO A 292 -9.34 -14.34 6.55
N MET A 293 -10.54 -14.69 6.98
CA MET A 293 -11.40 -13.79 7.78
C MET A 293 -10.77 -13.37 9.11
N HIS A 294 -9.96 -14.24 9.73
CA HIS A 294 -9.24 -13.92 10.98
C HIS A 294 -8.10 -12.91 10.80
N LEU A 295 -7.64 -12.69 9.57
CA LEU A 295 -6.68 -11.64 9.22
C LEU A 295 -7.40 -10.38 8.77
N ALA A 296 -8.74 -10.43 8.77
CA ALA A 296 -9.59 -9.36 8.37
C ALA A 296 -10.42 -8.83 9.55
N PRO A 297 -9.91 -7.89 10.37
CA PRO A 297 -10.67 -7.34 11.51
C PRO A 297 -11.83 -6.43 11.08
N LEU A 298 -12.89 -7.02 10.51
CA LEU A 298 -14.06 -6.32 9.94
C LEU A 298 -14.70 -5.31 10.91
N GLU A 299 -14.52 -5.54 12.21
CA GLU A 299 -14.97 -4.73 13.35
C GLU A 299 -14.25 -3.37 13.51
N HIS A 300 -13.12 -3.17 12.83
CA HIS A 300 -12.37 -1.91 12.84
C HIS A 300 -12.64 -1.06 11.58
N PHE A 301 -13.56 -1.47 10.70
CA PHE A 301 -13.95 -0.62 9.58
C PHE A 301 -14.88 0.47 10.05
N ASP A 302 -14.48 1.71 9.81
CA ASP A 302 -15.36 2.87 9.89
C ASP A 302 -15.48 3.46 8.48
N PHE A 303 -16.71 3.57 7.98
CA PHE A 303 -17.00 4.12 6.66
C PHE A 303 -16.97 5.66 6.65
N ALA A 304 -17.16 6.28 7.82
CA ALA A 304 -17.20 7.73 8.00
C ALA A 304 -15.83 8.29 8.44
N ASP A 305 -15.12 7.52 9.24
CA ASP A 305 -13.77 7.84 9.68
C ASP A 305 -12.82 7.12 8.74
N VAL A 306 -12.23 7.86 7.82
CA VAL A 306 -11.23 7.30 6.94
C VAL A 306 -9.96 7.10 7.76
N ASN A 307 -9.97 6.05 8.60
CA ASN A 307 -8.87 5.67 9.46
C ASN A 307 -7.82 5.01 8.59
N TYR A 308 -7.08 5.89 7.91
CA TYR A 308 -6.01 5.60 6.96
C TYR A 308 -4.79 4.92 7.60
N ASP A 309 -4.76 4.92 8.92
CA ASP A 309 -3.78 4.24 9.74
C ASP A 309 -4.52 3.19 10.58
N LEU A 310 -4.57 1.95 10.09
CA LEU A 310 -4.70 0.78 10.98
C LEU A 310 -3.38 0.53 11.72
N VAL A 311 -2.73 1.62 12.14
CA VAL A 311 -1.60 1.65 13.02
C VAL A 311 -2.18 1.90 14.41
N PRO A 312 -2.34 0.88 15.27
CA PRO A 312 -2.67 1.13 16.68
C PRO A 312 -1.72 2.18 17.27
N ASP A 313 -2.28 3.08 18.08
CA ASP A 313 -1.60 4.24 18.70
C ASP A 313 -0.27 3.90 19.40
N ASN A 314 -0.07 2.62 19.73
CA ASN A 314 1.14 2.10 20.34
C ASN A 314 2.36 2.05 19.40
N ALA A 315 2.22 2.34 18.10
CA ALA A 315 3.35 2.37 17.16
C ALA A 315 4.15 3.68 17.18
N TYR A 316 3.57 4.77 17.66
CA TYR A 316 4.23 6.08 17.75
C TYR A 316 4.99 6.29 19.07
N ASN A 317 4.79 5.41 20.05
CA ASN A 317 5.50 5.42 21.33
C ASN A 317 6.58 4.33 21.32
N GLY A 318 7.71 4.64 20.67
CA GLY A 318 8.95 3.87 20.70
C GLY A 318 10.14 4.80 20.76
#